data_AF-A0A7V4B1H1-F1
#
_entry.id   AF-A0A7V4B1H1-F1
#
_cell.length_a   1.000
_cell.length_b   1.000
_cell.length_c   1.000
_cell.angle_alpha   90.00
_cell.angle_beta   90.00
_cell.angle_gamma   90.00
#
_symmetry.space_group_name_H-M   'P 1'
#
loop_
_entity.id
_entity.type
_entity.pdbx_description
1 polymer ?
#
loop_
_entity_poly.entity_id
_entity_poly.type
_entity_poly.pdbx_seq_one_letter_code
_entity_poly.pdbx_strand_id
1 'polypeptide(L)'
;MFISRRDFLKTAGVAAGAAAACTILPGVAYTAQGAAEKIAPGTTAVSSPSFASPAFVLPGQPIPCKSTGAAAIDKAWLVPQGGGEPVPLDHYLEKMLNDDGSSPEFMAAEKPLEPGLYDLFVTAGRGGKQRTERQPHAVAVFEGFPRDFRFGVISDIHFGDFRIAHVLPDFDTAAAMRREIAILNDSGVQFCLCCGDLCNIPPKTKNELLEYMDILENHARFPALSAPGNHDGYAAGAGGGKITSDTFDHWTRNLGPLTCDARFGGVSLIGVNTYEKPAAERNLYGGLGQDMDQGAITAAQLARLDAALEAASGRGGATIVFGHHNPTNTVVDKNGMFTIKPFSETGRAEFLGLLEKRRPEALFCGHVHGVFEETYAATRILTAPTAGSVPYDNSHPIGILIVTVKDAQISNVETVEIARVK
;
A
#
# COMPACT_ATOMS: atom_id res chain seq x y z
N MET A 1 -23.45 20.19 11.23
CA MET A 1 -24.32 21.05 10.39
C MET A 1 -24.02 20.70 8.94
N PHE A 2 -24.93 20.01 8.25
CA PHE A 2 -24.68 19.47 6.90
C PHE A 2 -24.68 20.60 5.86
N ILE A 3 -23.55 20.78 5.17
CA ILE A 3 -23.47 21.68 4.01
C ILE A 3 -24.20 21.00 2.85
N SER A 4 -25.19 21.68 2.29
CA SER A 4 -25.98 21.12 1.20
C SER A 4 -25.14 21.05 -0.10
N ARG A 5 -25.46 20.10 -1.00
CA ARG A 5 -24.86 19.98 -2.34
C ARG A 5 -24.87 21.30 -3.13
N ARG A 6 -25.81 22.19 -2.84
CA ARG A 6 -25.94 23.53 -3.45
C ARG A 6 -24.89 24.52 -2.92
N ASP A 7 -24.49 24.40 -1.67
CA ASP A 7 -23.48 25.28 -1.06
C ASP A 7 -22.07 24.86 -1.47
N PHE A 8 -21.83 23.56 -1.65
CA PHE A 8 -20.58 23.03 -2.23
C PHE A 8 -20.31 23.56 -3.65
N LEU A 9 -21.35 23.61 -4.50
CA LEU A 9 -21.22 24.10 -5.88
C LEU A 9 -21.02 25.61 -6.00
N LYS A 10 -21.40 26.40 -4.97
CA LYS A 10 -21.16 27.85 -4.95
C LYS A 10 -19.71 28.20 -4.63
N THR A 11 -19.07 27.44 -3.75
CA THR A 11 -17.67 27.70 -3.33
C THR A 11 -16.68 27.34 -4.44
N ALA A 12 -17.02 26.37 -5.31
CA ALA A 12 -16.18 25.96 -6.43
C ALA A 12 -16.28 26.88 -7.67
N GLY A 13 -17.20 27.86 -7.69
CA GLY A 13 -17.55 28.64 -8.88
C GLY A 13 -16.82 29.98 -9.07
N VAL A 14 -15.90 30.39 -8.19
CA VAL A 14 -15.25 31.71 -8.27
C VAL A 14 -13.73 31.59 -8.21
N ALA A 15 -13.12 31.18 -9.32
CA ALA A 15 -11.70 31.43 -9.61
C ALA A 15 -11.44 31.31 -11.12
N ALA A 16 -11.95 32.28 -11.89
CA ALA A 16 -11.54 32.48 -13.27
C ALA A 16 -11.43 33.97 -13.55
N GLY A 17 -10.19 34.47 -13.71
CA GLY A 17 -9.96 35.80 -14.25
C GLY A 17 -8.65 36.45 -13.83
N ALA A 18 -7.62 36.28 -14.66
CA ALA A 18 -6.84 37.36 -15.30
C ALA A 18 -5.36 37.00 -15.48
N ALA A 19 -4.93 37.04 -16.75
CA ALA A 19 -3.55 37.00 -17.19
C ALA A 19 -3.05 38.42 -17.48
N ALA A 20 -1.76 38.68 -17.19
CA ALA A 20 -0.85 39.74 -17.71
C ALA A 20 0.24 39.99 -16.63
N ALA A 21 1.53 40.29 -16.86
CA ALA A 21 2.37 40.44 -18.03
C ALA A 21 3.87 40.35 -17.58
N CYS A 22 4.76 40.17 -18.55
CA CYS A 22 6.21 40.03 -18.46
C CYS A 22 6.97 41.16 -17.72
N THR A 23 8.14 40.88 -17.13
CA THR A 23 9.46 41.40 -17.58
C THR A 23 10.67 40.92 -16.73
N ILE A 24 11.62 40.27 -17.43
CA ILE A 24 13.10 40.42 -17.44
C ILE A 24 13.88 40.39 -16.11
N LEU A 25 14.71 39.35 -15.95
CA LEU A 25 16.14 39.45 -15.55
C LEU A 25 16.93 38.22 -16.09
N PRO A 26 18.17 38.39 -16.59
CA PRO A 26 18.98 37.31 -17.17
C PRO A 26 19.95 36.69 -16.16
N GLY A 27 20.13 35.37 -16.28
CA GLY A 27 21.37 34.66 -15.94
C GLY A 27 21.43 33.99 -14.58
N VAL A 28 21.11 32.69 -14.54
CA VAL A 28 22.01 31.57 -14.11
C VAL A 28 21.48 30.29 -14.77
N ALA A 29 22.39 29.45 -15.24
CA ALA A 29 22.14 28.26 -16.05
C ALA A 29 21.66 27.04 -15.25
N TYR A 30 20.89 26.20 -15.96
CA TYR A 30 20.56 24.78 -15.74
C TYR A 30 19.79 24.35 -14.48
N THR A 31 18.54 23.92 -14.69
CA THR A 31 18.10 22.54 -14.38
C THR A 31 16.90 22.16 -15.23
N ALA A 32 16.98 20.98 -15.83
CA ALA A 32 15.93 20.35 -16.62
C ALA A 32 14.77 19.93 -15.73
N GLN A 33 13.54 20.32 -16.10
CA GLN A 33 12.29 19.57 -15.87
C GLN A 33 11.16 20.32 -16.56
N GLY A 34 11.15 20.22 -17.89
CA GLY A 34 10.23 20.94 -18.75
C GLY A 34 9.86 20.11 -19.97
N ALA A 35 9.48 18.85 -19.76
CA ALA A 35 8.62 18.11 -20.65
C ALA A 35 8.21 16.86 -19.88
N ALA A 36 6.96 16.87 -19.41
CA ALA A 36 6.20 15.64 -19.35
C ALA A 36 6.28 15.01 -20.75
N GLU A 37 7.24 14.12 -20.96
CA GLU A 37 7.02 13.05 -21.92
C GLU A 37 5.68 12.45 -21.55
N LYS A 38 4.83 12.30 -22.56
CA LYS A 38 3.64 11.48 -22.46
C LYS A 38 4.10 10.09 -22.04
N ILE A 39 4.15 9.85 -20.73
CA ILE A 39 4.19 8.53 -20.14
C ILE A 39 2.82 7.95 -20.47
N ALA A 40 2.72 7.36 -21.66
CA ALA A 40 1.67 6.41 -21.97
C ALA A 40 1.65 5.36 -20.84
N PRO A 41 0.50 4.80 -20.45
CA PRO A 41 0.41 3.82 -19.37
C PRO A 41 1.41 2.69 -19.59
N GLY A 42 2.56 2.78 -18.95
CA GLY A 42 3.53 1.72 -18.88
C GLY A 42 3.15 0.89 -17.69
N THR A 43 2.64 -0.32 -17.92
CA THR A 43 2.72 -1.39 -16.93
C THR A 43 4.19 -1.53 -16.56
N THR A 44 4.56 -1.49 -15.29
CA THR A 44 5.97 -1.64 -14.87
C THR A 44 6.56 -2.91 -15.49
N ALA A 45 7.83 -2.94 -15.91
CA ALA A 45 8.45 -4.14 -16.47
C ALA A 45 8.44 -5.30 -15.46
N VAL A 46 8.37 -4.98 -14.17
CA VAL A 46 8.33 -5.91 -13.04
C VAL A 46 7.16 -5.54 -12.13
N SER A 47 6.36 -6.53 -11.72
CA SER A 47 5.29 -6.40 -10.72
C SER A 47 5.77 -6.76 -9.31
N SER A 48 6.79 -7.61 -9.18
CA SER A 48 7.46 -7.91 -7.91
C SER A 48 8.93 -8.23 -8.17
N PRO A 49 9.89 -7.74 -7.38
CA PRO A 49 9.66 -6.85 -6.25
C PRO A 49 9.28 -5.43 -6.72
N SER A 50 8.50 -4.74 -5.90
CA SER A 50 8.04 -3.36 -6.13
C SER A 50 7.92 -2.61 -4.80
N PHE A 51 7.64 -1.31 -4.86
CA PHE A 51 7.51 -0.48 -3.66
C PHE A 51 6.45 -0.99 -2.67
N ALA A 52 5.29 -1.47 -3.15
CA ALA A 52 4.21 -2.03 -2.33
C ALA A 52 4.36 -3.53 -2.03
N SER A 53 5.25 -4.23 -2.72
CA SER A 53 5.49 -5.67 -2.55
C SER A 53 6.99 -5.97 -2.61
N PRO A 54 7.75 -5.54 -1.59
CA PRO A 54 9.20 -5.73 -1.55
C PRO A 54 9.57 -7.21 -1.37
N ALA A 55 10.74 -7.58 -1.86
CA ALA A 55 11.34 -8.89 -1.63
C ALA A 55 12.24 -8.84 -0.38
N PHE A 56 12.14 -9.88 0.46
CA PHE A 56 13.00 -10.08 1.62
C PHE A 56 13.93 -11.25 1.35
N VAL A 57 15.24 -10.99 1.39
CA VAL A 57 16.26 -11.99 1.06
C VAL A 57 17.42 -11.97 2.05
N LEU A 58 18.19 -13.06 2.09
CA LEU A 58 19.48 -13.11 2.76
C LEU A 58 20.63 -12.89 1.76
N PRO A 59 21.83 -12.51 2.22
CA PRO A 59 23.03 -12.43 1.39
C PRO A 59 23.23 -13.69 0.54
N GLY A 60 23.37 -13.51 -0.78
CA GLY A 60 23.61 -14.58 -1.74
C GLY A 60 22.36 -15.37 -2.18
N GLN A 61 21.17 -15.07 -1.62
CA GLN A 61 19.93 -15.64 -2.14
C GLN A 61 19.48 -14.91 -3.41
N PRO A 62 18.87 -15.63 -4.37
CA PRO A 62 18.22 -15.00 -5.50
C PRO A 62 16.99 -14.21 -5.05
N ILE A 63 16.72 -13.10 -5.73
CA ILE A 63 15.59 -12.21 -5.51
C ILE A 63 14.41 -12.74 -6.33
N PRO A 64 13.30 -13.15 -5.70
CA PRO A 64 12.10 -13.54 -6.43
C PRO A 64 11.59 -12.38 -7.29
N CYS A 65 11.27 -12.66 -8.55
CA CYS A 65 10.83 -11.67 -9.52
C CYS A 65 9.55 -12.14 -10.24
N LYS A 66 8.74 -11.18 -10.69
CA LYS A 66 7.59 -11.37 -11.58
C LYS A 66 7.57 -10.23 -12.60
N SER A 67 7.98 -10.50 -13.83
CA SER A 67 7.86 -9.56 -14.95
C SER A 67 6.39 -9.29 -15.32
N THR A 68 6.10 -8.15 -15.96
CA THR A 68 4.77 -7.90 -16.54
C THR A 68 4.80 -7.94 -18.07
N GLY A 69 4.07 -8.90 -18.63
CA GLY A 69 3.82 -8.98 -20.08
C GLY A 69 5.04 -9.38 -20.92
N ALA A 70 5.00 -9.01 -22.22
CA ALA A 70 5.95 -9.44 -23.25
C ALA A 70 7.23 -8.60 -23.34
N ALA A 71 7.49 -7.68 -22.39
CA ALA A 71 8.70 -6.87 -22.41
C ALA A 71 9.86 -7.67 -21.81
N ALA A 72 10.92 -7.88 -22.58
CA ALA A 72 12.12 -8.51 -22.07
C ALA A 72 12.85 -7.53 -21.13
N ILE A 73 13.25 -8.03 -19.97
CA ILE A 73 14.18 -7.31 -19.08
C ILE A 73 15.56 -7.35 -19.74
N ASP A 74 16.05 -6.19 -20.17
CA ASP A 74 17.35 -6.06 -20.83
C ASP A 74 18.49 -5.97 -19.81
N LYS A 75 18.26 -5.22 -18.72
CA LYS A 75 19.22 -5.00 -17.63
C LYS A 75 18.48 -4.80 -16.32
N ALA A 76 19.04 -5.28 -15.22
CA ALA A 76 18.59 -4.95 -13.88
C ALA A 76 19.80 -4.68 -12.97
N TRP A 77 19.63 -3.78 -11.99
CA TRP A 77 20.64 -3.52 -10.96
C TRP A 77 19.99 -2.98 -9.69
N LEU A 78 20.68 -3.14 -8.56
CA LEU A 78 20.28 -2.55 -7.29
C LEU A 78 21.14 -1.34 -6.96
N VAL A 79 20.58 -0.40 -6.20
CA VAL A 79 21.32 0.70 -5.57
C VAL A 79 20.98 0.73 -4.08
N PRO A 80 21.97 0.70 -3.16
CA PRO A 80 21.70 0.83 -1.73
C PRO A 80 21.01 2.14 -1.38
N GLN A 81 20.09 2.11 -0.41
CA GLN A 81 19.47 3.29 0.15
C GLN A 81 20.54 4.22 0.75
N GLY A 82 20.46 5.52 0.44
CA GLY A 82 21.49 6.50 0.82
C GLY A 82 22.65 6.63 -0.18
N GLY A 83 22.62 5.85 -1.27
CA GLY A 83 23.62 5.88 -2.33
C GLY A 83 24.71 4.83 -2.15
N GLY A 84 25.44 4.57 -3.23
CA GLY A 84 26.48 3.54 -3.28
C GLY A 84 26.70 3.07 -4.71
N GLU A 85 27.65 2.16 -4.89
CA GLU A 85 27.90 1.55 -6.19
C GLU A 85 26.72 0.67 -6.62
N PRO A 86 26.20 0.83 -7.85
CA PRO A 86 25.19 -0.06 -8.39
C PRO A 86 25.66 -1.52 -8.43
N VAL A 87 24.80 -2.45 -8.04
CA VAL A 87 25.07 -3.89 -8.10
C VAL A 87 24.29 -4.51 -9.26
N PRO A 88 24.96 -4.96 -10.33
CA PRO A 88 24.30 -5.61 -11.46
C PRO A 88 23.58 -6.89 -11.03
N LEU A 89 22.44 -7.15 -11.68
CA LEU A 89 21.65 -8.37 -11.49
C LEU A 89 21.54 -9.15 -12.81
N ASP A 90 21.77 -10.46 -12.72
CA ASP A 90 21.45 -11.41 -13.77
C ASP A 90 20.00 -11.88 -13.60
N HIS A 91 19.18 -11.66 -14.63
CA HIS A 91 17.80 -12.13 -14.68
C HIS A 91 17.74 -13.52 -15.31
N TYR A 92 17.12 -14.49 -14.63
CA TYR A 92 16.96 -15.84 -15.15
C TYR A 92 15.64 -16.48 -14.72
N LEU A 93 15.20 -17.46 -15.51
CA LEU A 93 14.06 -18.31 -15.19
C LEU A 93 14.57 -19.62 -14.61
N GLU A 94 14.00 -20.07 -13.50
CA GLU A 94 14.26 -21.43 -13.05
C GLU A 94 13.60 -22.45 -13.97
N LYS A 95 14.27 -23.60 -14.15
CA LYS A 95 13.78 -24.68 -15.03
C LYS A 95 12.58 -25.43 -14.45
N MET A 96 12.35 -25.33 -13.14
CA MET A 96 11.19 -25.95 -12.49
C MET A 96 9.97 -25.06 -12.73
N LEU A 97 8.81 -25.69 -12.95
CA LEU A 97 7.55 -24.98 -13.08
C LEU A 97 6.87 -24.88 -11.71
N ASN A 98 6.22 -23.75 -11.47
CA ASN A 98 5.17 -23.57 -10.47
C ASN A 98 3.98 -24.49 -10.77
N ASP A 99 3.09 -24.67 -9.78
CA ASP A 99 1.89 -25.51 -9.92
C ASP A 99 0.93 -25.06 -11.03
N ASP A 100 0.99 -23.79 -11.42
CA ASP A 100 0.23 -23.21 -12.53
C ASP A 100 0.93 -23.35 -13.90
N GLY A 101 2.08 -24.03 -13.94
CA GLY A 101 2.87 -24.23 -15.15
C GLY A 101 3.77 -23.05 -15.55
N SER A 102 3.83 -21.97 -14.77
CA SER A 102 4.78 -20.87 -14.99
C SER A 102 6.16 -21.17 -14.39
N SER A 103 7.25 -20.68 -14.97
CA SER A 103 8.56 -20.74 -14.30
C SER A 103 8.67 -19.63 -13.26
N PRO A 104 9.16 -19.90 -12.04
CA PRO A 104 9.51 -18.83 -11.13
C PRO A 104 10.69 -18.04 -11.71
N GLU A 105 10.55 -16.72 -11.71
CA GLU A 105 11.55 -15.79 -12.21
C GLU A 105 12.39 -15.28 -11.05
N PHE A 106 13.69 -15.12 -11.30
CA PHE A 106 14.62 -14.66 -10.28
C PHE A 106 15.60 -13.65 -10.86
N MET A 107 16.13 -12.81 -9.97
CA MET A 107 17.29 -11.98 -10.22
C MET A 107 18.39 -12.34 -9.23
N ALA A 108 19.63 -12.52 -9.68
CA ALA A 108 20.76 -12.78 -8.79
C ALA A 108 21.87 -11.74 -8.99
N ALA A 109 22.45 -11.29 -7.89
CA ALA A 109 23.67 -10.50 -7.93
C ALA A 109 24.89 -11.43 -8.11
N GLU A 110 25.92 -10.96 -8.82
CA GLU A 110 27.18 -11.72 -9.00
C GLU A 110 27.91 -11.99 -7.68
N LYS A 111 27.66 -11.15 -6.66
CA LYS A 111 28.24 -11.23 -5.32
C LYS A 111 27.13 -11.16 -4.28
N PRO A 112 27.34 -11.75 -3.08
CA PRO A 112 26.41 -11.57 -1.97
C PRO A 112 26.14 -10.08 -1.72
N LEU A 113 24.86 -9.73 -1.60
CA LEU A 113 24.45 -8.39 -1.22
C LEU A 113 24.68 -8.19 0.28
N GLU A 114 25.16 -7.00 0.64
CA GLU A 114 25.25 -6.61 2.05
C GLU A 114 23.85 -6.39 2.65
N PRO A 115 23.66 -6.56 3.97
CA PRO A 115 22.41 -6.22 4.61
C PRO A 115 22.05 -4.74 4.41
N GLY A 116 20.81 -4.46 4.03
CA GLY A 116 20.34 -3.11 3.73
C GLY A 116 19.07 -3.07 2.89
N LEU A 117 18.58 -1.86 2.67
CA LEU A 117 17.45 -1.58 1.80
C LEU A 117 17.97 -1.10 0.44
N TYR A 118 17.35 -1.56 -0.65
CA TYR A 118 17.81 -1.32 -2.01
C TYR A 118 16.66 -0.88 -2.91
N ASP A 119 16.99 0.06 -3.79
CA ASP A 119 16.17 0.40 -4.94
C ASP A 119 16.49 -0.56 -6.09
N LEU A 120 15.44 -1.08 -6.74
CA LEU A 120 15.59 -1.87 -7.96
C LEU A 120 15.44 -0.97 -9.19
N PHE A 121 16.40 -1.05 -10.09
CA PHE A 121 16.32 -0.45 -11.41
C PHE A 121 16.22 -1.52 -12.49
N VAL A 122 15.31 -1.32 -13.45
CA VAL A 122 15.09 -2.26 -14.56
C VAL A 122 15.03 -1.48 -15.86
N THR A 123 15.86 -1.86 -16.83
CA THR A 123 15.71 -1.45 -18.21
C THR A 123 15.00 -2.54 -18.98
N ALA A 124 13.89 -2.20 -19.63
CA ALA A 124 13.11 -3.14 -20.43
C ALA A 124 12.79 -2.60 -21.82
N GLY A 125 12.78 -3.51 -22.80
CA GLY A 125 12.51 -3.22 -24.20
C GLY A 125 11.09 -3.61 -24.62
N ARG A 126 10.40 -2.73 -25.36
CA ARG A 126 9.16 -3.08 -26.09
C ARG A 126 9.11 -2.39 -27.44
N GLY A 127 9.07 -3.18 -28.52
CA GLY A 127 8.96 -2.65 -29.90
C GLY A 127 10.13 -1.75 -30.30
N GLY A 128 11.36 -2.10 -29.91
CA GLY A 128 12.58 -1.35 -30.23
C GLY A 128 12.80 -0.08 -29.40
N LYS A 129 11.92 0.23 -28.44
CA LYS A 129 12.14 1.30 -27.46
C LYS A 129 12.52 0.70 -26.12
N GLN A 130 13.56 1.26 -25.51
CA GLN A 130 13.96 0.95 -24.14
C GLN A 130 13.44 2.01 -23.19
N ARG A 131 13.09 1.59 -21.98
CA ARG A 131 12.82 2.48 -20.85
C ARG A 131 13.46 1.92 -19.60
N THR A 132 13.90 2.81 -18.71
CA THR A 132 14.40 2.45 -17.39
C THR A 132 13.37 2.84 -16.35
N GLU A 133 13.10 1.93 -15.44
CA GLU A 133 12.18 2.08 -14.33
C GLU A 133 12.93 1.93 -13.01
N ARG A 134 12.44 2.61 -11.97
CA ARG A 134 12.95 2.52 -10.60
C ARG A 134 11.81 2.07 -9.67
N GLN A 135 12.11 1.13 -8.80
CA GLN A 135 11.25 0.65 -7.72
C GLN A 135 11.98 0.91 -6.39
N PRO A 136 11.66 2.01 -5.69
CA PRO A 136 12.33 2.33 -4.44
C PRO A 136 12.06 1.27 -3.38
N HIS A 137 13.04 1.01 -2.51
CA HIS A 137 12.89 0.11 -1.36
C HIS A 137 12.36 -1.30 -1.70
N ALA A 138 12.50 -1.73 -2.94
CA ALA A 138 11.88 -2.95 -3.46
C ALA A 138 12.58 -4.21 -2.95
N VAL A 139 13.84 -4.12 -2.52
CA VAL A 139 14.59 -5.27 -2.01
C VAL A 139 15.18 -4.93 -0.65
N ALA A 140 14.87 -5.74 0.35
CA ALA A 140 15.49 -5.68 1.67
C ALA A 140 16.32 -6.95 1.91
N VAL A 141 17.60 -6.74 2.16
CA VAL A 141 18.58 -7.80 2.47
C VAL A 141 18.80 -7.79 3.97
N PHE A 142 18.54 -8.92 4.63
CA PHE A 142 18.71 -9.08 6.07
C PHE A 142 19.93 -9.95 6.38
N GLU A 143 20.67 -9.65 7.46
CA GLU A 143 21.78 -10.49 7.92
C GLU A 143 21.31 -11.92 8.25
N GLY A 144 20.10 -12.02 8.81
CA GLY A 144 19.38 -13.24 9.08
C GLY A 144 17.93 -12.90 9.36
N PHE A 145 17.03 -13.89 9.29
CA PHE A 145 15.65 -13.68 9.71
C PHE A 145 15.52 -13.99 11.21
N PRO A 146 15.43 -12.97 12.08
CA PRO A 146 15.32 -13.20 13.51
C PRO A 146 14.01 -13.93 13.85
N ARG A 147 14.06 -14.82 14.84
CA ARG A 147 12.88 -15.54 15.34
C ARG A 147 11.92 -14.59 16.05
N ASP A 148 12.48 -13.61 16.75
CA ASP A 148 11.76 -12.57 17.48
C ASP A 148 12.01 -11.24 16.78
N PHE A 149 10.94 -10.53 16.44
CA PHE A 149 11.05 -9.28 15.70
C PHE A 149 9.86 -8.36 15.94
N ARG A 150 9.94 -7.14 15.41
CA ARG A 150 8.84 -6.17 15.43
C ARG A 150 8.51 -5.74 14.01
N PHE A 151 7.26 -5.43 13.75
CA PHE A 151 6.82 -4.78 12.52
C PHE A 151 5.82 -3.65 12.84
N GLY A 152 5.76 -2.65 11.97
CA GLY A 152 4.81 -1.56 12.06
C GLY A 152 3.51 -1.85 11.31
N VAL A 153 2.41 -1.22 11.72
CA VAL A 153 1.18 -1.14 10.93
C VAL A 153 0.71 0.31 10.87
N ILE A 154 0.54 0.80 9.65
CA ILE A 154 0.03 2.15 9.33
C ILE A 154 -1.22 1.99 8.47
N SER A 155 -2.21 2.86 8.67
CA SER A 155 -3.41 2.90 7.84
C SER A 155 -4.02 4.30 7.82
N ASP A 156 -4.81 4.61 6.79
CA ASP A 156 -5.67 5.79 6.73
C ASP A 156 -4.86 7.08 6.93
N ILE A 157 -3.77 7.26 6.17
CA ILE A 157 -2.94 8.47 6.19
C ILE A 157 -3.72 9.64 5.59
N HIS A 158 -4.48 9.37 4.53
CA HIS A 158 -5.29 10.31 3.77
C HIS A 158 -4.58 11.64 3.46
N PHE A 159 -3.47 11.58 2.72
CA PHE A 159 -2.89 12.81 2.16
C PHE A 159 -3.95 13.63 1.43
N GLY A 160 -4.02 14.93 1.77
CA GLY A 160 -5.03 15.85 1.26
C GLY A 160 -6.38 15.83 1.99
N ASP A 161 -6.47 15.22 3.19
CA ASP A 161 -7.71 15.26 3.97
C ASP A 161 -7.99 16.61 4.61
N PHE A 162 -8.91 17.37 4.03
CA PHE A 162 -9.35 18.64 4.59
C PHE A 162 -10.21 18.49 5.86
N ARG A 163 -10.74 17.29 6.15
CA ARG A 163 -11.59 17.05 7.33
C ARG A 163 -10.80 17.14 8.63
N ILE A 164 -9.52 16.75 8.62
CA ILE A 164 -8.67 16.76 9.81
C ILE A 164 -8.50 18.17 10.39
N ALA A 165 -8.41 19.19 9.52
CA ALA A 165 -8.31 20.58 9.93
C ALA A 165 -9.54 21.11 10.68
N HIS A 166 -10.70 20.43 10.60
CA HIS A 166 -11.88 20.80 11.39
C HIS A 166 -11.82 20.35 12.84
N VAL A 167 -11.10 19.26 13.12
CA VAL A 167 -10.96 18.70 14.48
C VAL A 167 -9.60 19.01 15.09
N LEU A 168 -8.57 19.21 14.26
CA LEU A 168 -7.21 19.61 14.61
C LEU A 168 -6.69 20.63 13.57
N PRO A 169 -6.97 21.95 13.75
CA PRO A 169 -6.68 22.99 12.75
C PRO A 169 -5.22 23.09 12.28
N ASP A 170 -4.27 22.74 13.13
CA ASP A 170 -2.84 22.83 12.85
C ASP A 170 -2.20 21.45 12.54
N PHE A 171 -3.03 20.45 12.23
CA PHE A 171 -2.51 19.11 11.92
C PHE A 171 -1.92 19.06 10.51
N ASP A 172 -0.64 18.71 10.42
CA ASP A 172 0.09 18.47 9.19
C ASP A 172 0.29 16.96 9.01
N THR A 173 -0.45 16.36 8.08
CA THR A 173 -0.39 14.93 7.75
C THR A 173 1.02 14.47 7.36
N ALA A 174 1.76 15.27 6.59
CA ALA A 174 3.11 14.92 6.17
C ALA A 174 4.07 14.94 7.35
N ALA A 175 3.94 15.93 8.25
CA ALA A 175 4.73 15.99 9.47
C ALA A 175 4.39 14.84 10.44
N ALA A 176 3.11 14.48 10.55
CA ALA A 176 2.66 13.34 11.33
C ALA A 176 3.27 12.03 10.81
N MET A 177 3.18 11.76 9.50
CA MET A 177 3.76 10.56 8.90
C MET A 177 5.29 10.49 9.08
N ARG A 178 6.00 11.62 8.92
CA ARG A 178 7.46 11.65 9.20
C ARG A 178 7.77 11.29 10.66
N ARG A 179 6.94 11.72 11.61
CA ARG A 179 7.08 11.39 13.03
C ARG A 179 6.78 9.91 13.30
N GLU A 180 5.75 9.36 12.66
CA GLU A 180 5.43 7.93 12.73
C GLU A 180 6.57 7.06 12.22
N ILE A 181 7.14 7.41 11.05
CA ILE A 181 8.30 6.70 10.49
C ILE A 181 9.50 6.78 11.43
N ALA A 182 9.77 7.95 12.04
CA ALA A 182 10.85 8.09 12.99
C ALA A 182 10.66 7.15 14.19
N ILE A 183 9.44 7.06 14.74
CA ILE A 183 9.11 6.14 15.84
C ILE A 183 9.31 4.67 15.40
N LEU A 184 8.87 4.31 14.20
CA LEU A 184 9.04 2.95 13.67
C LEU A 184 10.53 2.60 13.48
N ASN A 185 11.33 3.50 12.93
CA ASN A 185 12.78 3.36 12.80
C ASN A 185 13.43 3.14 14.19
N ASP A 186 13.08 3.98 15.17
CA ASP A 186 13.62 3.90 16.54
C ASP A 186 13.16 2.64 17.28
N SER A 187 12.02 2.07 16.88
CA SER A 187 11.47 0.84 17.45
C SER A 187 12.09 -0.44 16.89
N GLY A 188 13.00 -0.32 15.90
CA GLY A 188 13.71 -1.45 15.30
C GLY A 188 12.80 -2.39 14.50
N VAL A 189 11.73 -1.84 13.90
CA VAL A 189 10.83 -2.66 13.06
C VAL A 189 11.57 -3.16 11.81
N GLN A 190 11.26 -4.39 11.40
CA GLN A 190 11.89 -5.03 10.25
C GLN A 190 11.19 -4.69 8.93
N PHE A 191 9.90 -4.37 9.01
CA PHE A 191 9.06 -3.94 7.89
C PHE A 191 7.81 -3.25 8.44
N CYS A 192 7.02 -2.65 7.55
CA CYS A 192 5.72 -2.06 7.87
C CYS A 192 4.62 -2.62 6.97
N LEU A 193 3.45 -2.92 7.54
CA LEU A 193 2.22 -3.18 6.79
C LEU A 193 1.45 -1.87 6.62
N CYS A 194 1.05 -1.54 5.39
CA CYS A 194 0.25 -0.36 5.09
C CYS A 194 -1.14 -0.82 4.60
N CYS A 195 -2.16 -0.55 5.40
CA CYS A 195 -3.51 -1.10 5.23
C CYS A 195 -4.44 -0.20 4.40
N GLY A 196 -3.90 0.66 3.54
CA GLY A 196 -4.68 1.46 2.59
C GLY A 196 -5.10 2.84 3.09
N ASP A 197 -5.83 3.54 2.21
CA ASP A 197 -6.25 4.93 2.34
C ASP A 197 -5.06 5.88 2.55
N LEU A 198 -4.10 5.76 1.63
CA LEU A 198 -2.90 6.58 1.63
C LEU A 198 -3.21 8.01 1.17
N CYS A 199 -4.20 8.18 0.29
CA CYS A 199 -4.71 9.48 -0.17
C CYS A 199 -6.19 9.69 0.23
N ASN A 200 -6.68 10.93 0.24
CA ASN A 200 -8.05 11.23 0.68
C ASN A 200 -9.12 11.25 -0.42
N ILE A 201 -8.79 11.57 -1.66
CA ILE A 201 -9.77 11.61 -2.76
C ILE A 201 -9.04 11.15 -4.01
N PRO A 202 -9.74 10.65 -5.06
CA PRO A 202 -9.05 10.35 -6.30
C PRO A 202 -8.29 11.64 -6.69
N PRO A 203 -6.96 11.54 -6.85
CA PRO A 203 -6.08 12.67 -6.64
C PRO A 203 -6.51 13.89 -7.45
N LYS A 204 -6.75 15.04 -6.79
CA LYS A 204 -6.99 16.32 -7.50
C LYS A 204 -5.77 16.69 -8.36
N THR A 205 -4.61 16.24 -7.91
CA THR A 205 -3.32 16.30 -8.61
C THR A 205 -2.63 14.96 -8.47
N LYS A 206 -1.80 14.54 -9.43
CA LYS A 206 -1.10 13.23 -9.44
C LYS A 206 -0.16 12.98 -8.26
N ASN A 207 -0.13 13.86 -7.25
CA ASN A 207 0.96 13.97 -6.29
C ASN A 207 0.65 13.39 -4.90
N GLU A 208 -0.62 13.17 -4.52
CA GLU A 208 -0.96 12.75 -3.13
C GLU A 208 -0.48 11.33 -2.82
N LEU A 209 -0.65 10.36 -3.73
CA LEU A 209 -0.04 9.03 -3.62
C LEU A 209 1.50 9.07 -3.73
N LEU A 210 2.04 10.05 -4.46
CA LEU A 210 3.49 10.24 -4.57
C LEU A 210 4.09 10.86 -3.31
N GLU A 211 3.32 11.62 -2.53
CA GLU A 211 3.78 12.19 -1.25
C GLU A 211 4.01 11.10 -0.21
N TYR A 212 3.12 10.10 -0.16
CA TYR A 212 3.34 8.87 0.62
C TYR A 212 4.65 8.17 0.23
N MET A 213 4.88 7.98 -1.07
CA MET A 213 6.10 7.34 -1.57
C MET A 213 7.34 8.15 -1.23
N ASP A 214 7.31 9.47 -1.48
CA ASP A 214 8.42 10.38 -1.23
C ASP A 214 8.82 10.39 0.24
N ILE A 215 7.85 10.44 1.15
CA ILE A 215 8.11 10.43 2.59
C ILE A 215 8.72 9.09 3.04
N LEU A 216 8.18 7.95 2.58
CA LEU A 216 8.77 6.65 2.92
C LEU A 216 10.17 6.47 2.32
N GLU A 217 10.38 6.83 1.06
CA GLU A 217 11.66 6.73 0.37
C GLU A 217 12.76 7.50 1.13
N ASN A 218 12.45 8.72 1.56
CA ASN A 218 13.43 9.61 2.19
C ASN A 218 13.61 9.39 3.69
N HIS A 219 12.65 8.77 4.39
CA HIS A 219 12.67 8.69 5.85
C HIS A 219 12.63 7.27 6.43
N ALA A 220 12.04 6.29 5.74
CA ALA A 220 11.91 4.94 6.28
C ALA A 220 13.21 4.14 6.11
N ARG A 221 13.62 3.41 7.14
CA ARG A 221 14.76 2.48 7.11
C ARG A 221 14.30 1.02 7.05
N PHE A 222 13.06 0.82 6.62
CA PHE A 222 12.39 -0.45 6.52
C PHE A 222 11.58 -0.50 5.22
N PRO A 223 11.40 -1.70 4.64
CA PRO A 223 10.48 -1.90 3.53
C PRO A 223 9.02 -1.85 3.99
N ALA A 224 8.12 -1.41 3.11
CA ALA A 224 6.67 -1.37 3.37
C ALA A 224 5.92 -2.32 2.43
N LEU A 225 5.04 -3.16 2.96
CA LEU A 225 4.07 -3.92 2.17
C LEU A 225 2.75 -3.16 2.20
N SER A 226 2.16 -2.88 1.03
CA SER A 226 0.98 -2.01 0.93
C SER A 226 -0.17 -2.69 0.21
N ALA A 227 -1.37 -2.56 0.78
CA ALA A 227 -2.63 -2.93 0.14
C ALA A 227 -3.48 -1.65 -0.03
N PRO A 228 -4.25 -1.52 -1.12
CA PRO A 228 -5.05 -0.33 -1.34
C PRO A 228 -6.29 -0.30 -0.47
N GLY A 229 -6.69 0.91 -0.07
CA GLY A 229 -8.00 1.21 0.51
C GLY A 229 -9.01 1.70 -0.52
N ASN A 230 -10.20 2.09 -0.06
CA ASN A 230 -11.22 2.63 -0.97
C ASN A 230 -10.81 3.97 -1.56
N HIS A 231 -10.12 4.82 -0.79
CA HIS A 231 -9.66 6.12 -1.27
C HIS A 231 -8.55 6.01 -2.31
N ASP A 232 -7.69 4.99 -2.20
CA ASP A 232 -6.66 4.66 -3.20
C ASP A 232 -7.25 4.05 -4.47
N GLY A 233 -8.48 3.56 -4.38
CA GLY A 233 -9.18 2.89 -5.45
C GLY A 233 -10.30 3.69 -6.07
N TYR A 234 -10.58 4.92 -5.68
CA TYR A 234 -11.68 5.65 -6.31
C TYR A 234 -11.45 5.86 -7.81
N ALA A 235 -12.51 5.67 -8.58
CA ALA A 235 -12.56 6.08 -9.98
C ALA A 235 -13.31 7.41 -10.10
N ALA A 236 -13.08 8.12 -11.20
CA ALA A 236 -13.82 9.32 -11.52
C ALA A 236 -14.18 9.34 -13.01
N GLY A 237 -15.42 9.75 -13.28
CA GLY A 237 -15.99 9.84 -14.61
C GLY A 237 -17.17 10.79 -14.65
N ALA A 238 -17.39 11.44 -15.79
CA ALA A 238 -18.58 12.26 -15.98
C ALA A 238 -19.85 11.38 -15.98
N GLY A 239 -21.02 11.99 -15.71
CA GLY A 239 -22.31 11.30 -15.78
C GLY A 239 -22.51 10.56 -17.11
N GLY A 240 -23.22 9.42 -17.06
CA GLY A 240 -23.37 8.51 -18.21
C GLY A 240 -22.42 7.31 -18.22
N GLY A 241 -21.76 7.01 -17.10
CA GLY A 241 -20.99 5.77 -16.90
C GLY A 241 -19.58 5.75 -17.50
N LYS A 242 -19.13 6.84 -18.13
CA LYS A 242 -17.78 6.93 -18.71
C LYS A 242 -16.74 7.28 -17.65
N ILE A 243 -15.89 6.32 -17.32
CA ILE A 243 -14.72 6.52 -16.45
C ILE A 243 -13.63 7.26 -17.23
N THR A 244 -13.11 8.33 -16.63
CA THR A 244 -12.03 9.16 -17.18
C THR A 244 -10.71 9.01 -16.44
N SER A 245 -10.76 8.52 -15.20
CA SER A 245 -9.59 8.22 -14.38
C SER A 245 -9.90 7.10 -13.39
N ASP A 246 -8.94 6.22 -13.19
CA ASP A 246 -8.99 5.14 -12.21
C ASP A 246 -7.73 5.19 -11.35
N THR A 247 -7.88 5.37 -10.04
CA THR A 247 -6.72 5.52 -9.14
C THR A 247 -5.95 4.20 -9.00
N PHE A 248 -6.55 3.04 -9.26
CA PHE A 248 -5.82 1.78 -9.34
C PHE A 248 -4.79 1.74 -10.49
N ASP A 249 -5.03 2.46 -11.59
CA ASP A 249 -4.02 2.60 -12.65
C ASP A 249 -2.80 3.42 -12.16
N HIS A 250 -3.03 4.37 -11.25
CA HIS A 250 -1.97 5.15 -10.63
C HIS A 250 -1.25 4.33 -9.55
N TRP A 251 -1.98 3.61 -8.70
CA TRP A 251 -1.39 2.67 -7.74
C TRP A 251 -0.48 1.67 -8.43
N THR A 252 -1.01 0.97 -9.44
CA THR A 252 -0.30 -0.10 -10.14
C THR A 252 0.97 0.38 -10.82
N ARG A 253 0.96 1.64 -11.28
CA ARG A 253 2.11 2.24 -11.96
C ARG A 253 3.22 2.67 -11.01
N ASN A 254 2.88 3.21 -9.84
CA ASN A 254 3.85 3.87 -8.97
C ASN A 254 4.22 3.01 -7.75
N LEU A 255 3.25 2.32 -7.15
CA LEU A 255 3.46 1.52 -5.94
C LEU A 255 3.70 0.04 -6.28
N GLY A 256 2.95 -0.52 -7.23
CA GLY A 256 3.05 -1.94 -7.60
C GLY A 256 1.72 -2.67 -7.53
N PRO A 257 1.68 -3.99 -7.34
CA PRO A 257 0.47 -4.78 -7.47
C PRO A 257 -0.56 -4.40 -6.39
N LEU A 258 -1.84 -4.66 -6.68
CA LEU A 258 -2.94 -4.43 -5.72
C LEU A 258 -2.98 -5.50 -4.62
N THR A 259 -2.21 -6.57 -4.77
CA THR A 259 -2.07 -7.68 -3.82
C THR A 259 -0.60 -8.01 -3.66
N CYS A 260 -0.18 -8.43 -2.47
CA CYS A 260 1.19 -8.88 -2.26
C CYS A 260 1.23 -10.28 -1.65
N ASP A 261 2.31 -11.00 -1.93
CA ASP A 261 2.63 -12.29 -1.31
C ASP A 261 4.14 -12.27 -1.05
N ALA A 262 4.49 -12.15 0.22
CA ALA A 262 5.86 -12.00 0.67
C ALA A 262 6.13 -12.91 1.87
N ARG A 263 7.41 -13.09 2.18
CA ARG A 263 7.85 -13.96 3.26
C ARG A 263 8.97 -13.31 4.05
N PHE A 264 8.82 -13.25 5.37
CA PHE A 264 9.86 -12.83 6.29
C PHE A 264 10.24 -14.01 7.19
N GLY A 265 11.36 -14.67 6.89
CA GLY A 265 11.79 -15.86 7.63
C GLY A 265 10.76 -17.00 7.58
N GLY A 266 10.17 -17.33 8.73
CA GLY A 266 9.09 -18.34 8.83
C GLY A 266 7.67 -17.79 8.66
N VAL A 267 7.51 -16.48 8.46
CA VAL A 267 6.20 -15.82 8.44
C VAL A 267 5.77 -15.49 7.02
N SER A 268 4.56 -15.88 6.63
CA SER A 268 3.93 -15.49 5.36
C SER A 268 3.11 -14.21 5.54
N LEU A 269 3.29 -13.25 4.63
CA LEU A 269 2.64 -11.94 4.64
C LEU A 269 1.83 -11.78 3.35
N ILE A 270 0.50 -11.70 3.47
CA ILE A 270 -0.42 -11.71 2.33
C ILE A 270 -1.26 -10.42 2.34
N GLY A 271 -1.06 -9.58 1.33
CA GLY A 271 -1.81 -8.34 1.13
C GLY A 271 -2.99 -8.58 0.19
N VAL A 272 -4.20 -8.19 0.62
CA VAL A 272 -5.44 -8.37 -0.14
C VAL A 272 -6.08 -7.02 -0.47
N ASN A 273 -6.47 -6.83 -1.72
CA ASN A 273 -7.30 -5.71 -2.15
C ASN A 273 -8.75 -5.97 -1.74
N THR A 274 -9.11 -5.51 -0.55
CA THR A 274 -10.49 -5.56 -0.02
C THR A 274 -11.45 -4.58 -0.69
N TYR A 275 -11.05 -3.88 -1.77
CA TYR A 275 -11.84 -2.91 -2.51
C TYR A 275 -11.89 -3.24 -4.02
N GLU A 276 -11.85 -4.53 -4.36
CA GLU A 276 -11.80 -4.98 -5.74
C GLU A 276 -13.20 -4.98 -6.38
N LYS A 277 -13.58 -3.83 -6.92
CA LYS A 277 -14.84 -3.61 -7.65
C LYS A 277 -14.59 -3.04 -9.06
N PRO A 278 -15.55 -3.20 -10.01
CA PRO A 278 -15.50 -2.49 -11.28
C PRO A 278 -15.39 -0.97 -11.11
N ALA A 279 -14.64 -0.29 -11.99
CA ALA A 279 -14.44 1.16 -11.90
C ALA A 279 -15.76 1.97 -11.92
N ALA A 280 -16.80 1.45 -12.57
CA ALA A 280 -18.14 2.05 -12.54
C ALA A 280 -18.73 2.10 -11.12
N GLU A 281 -18.48 1.07 -10.31
CA GLU A 281 -18.94 0.96 -8.92
C GLU A 281 -18.10 1.79 -7.94
N ARG A 282 -16.86 2.10 -8.31
CA ARG A 282 -15.94 2.97 -7.56
C ARG A 282 -16.02 4.44 -7.98
N ASN A 283 -16.95 4.81 -8.86
CA ASN A 283 -17.00 6.16 -9.44
C ASN A 283 -17.59 7.19 -8.46
N LEU A 284 -16.70 7.99 -7.86
CA LEU A 284 -17.05 9.03 -6.88
C LEU A 284 -18.08 10.05 -7.38
N TYR A 285 -18.08 10.34 -8.68
CA TYR A 285 -18.96 11.35 -9.27
C TYR A 285 -20.10 10.76 -10.12
N GLY A 286 -20.19 9.42 -10.17
CA GLY A 286 -21.09 8.68 -11.07
C GLY A 286 -22.53 8.50 -10.58
N GLY A 287 -22.84 8.90 -9.35
CA GLY A 287 -24.21 8.87 -8.81
C GLY A 287 -24.61 7.59 -8.08
N LEU A 288 -23.65 6.75 -7.65
CA LEU A 288 -23.95 5.52 -6.90
C LEU A 288 -24.18 5.71 -5.39
N GLY A 289 -24.10 6.92 -4.84
CA GLY A 289 -24.44 7.14 -3.44
C GLY A 289 -23.58 6.34 -2.45
N GLN A 290 -24.14 6.07 -1.27
CA GLN A 290 -23.48 5.68 -0.01
C GLN A 290 -22.75 4.32 0.03
N ASP A 291 -22.71 3.55 -1.07
CA ASP A 291 -22.11 2.19 -1.06
C ASP A 291 -20.73 2.13 -1.74
N MET A 292 -20.24 3.28 -2.20
CA MET A 292 -19.01 3.36 -2.98
C MET A 292 -17.75 3.16 -2.14
N ASP A 293 -17.79 3.41 -0.84
CA ASP A 293 -16.67 3.23 0.10
C ASP A 293 -16.62 1.82 0.69
N GLN A 294 -17.62 0.97 0.41
CA GLN A 294 -17.64 -0.39 0.93
C GLN A 294 -16.57 -1.27 0.25
N GLY A 295 -15.97 -2.16 1.01
CA GLY A 295 -15.14 -3.24 0.53
C GLY A 295 -15.90 -4.26 -0.31
N ALA A 296 -15.17 -4.94 -1.19
CA ALA A 296 -15.58 -6.15 -1.88
C ALA A 296 -14.36 -6.92 -2.34
N ILE A 297 -14.55 -8.21 -2.58
CA ILE A 297 -13.51 -9.09 -3.12
C ILE A 297 -14.10 -9.97 -4.21
N THR A 298 -13.45 -10.05 -5.36
CA THR A 298 -13.94 -10.88 -6.47
C THR A 298 -13.65 -12.36 -6.23
N ALA A 299 -14.42 -13.24 -6.88
CA ALA A 299 -14.15 -14.67 -6.86
C ALA A 299 -12.73 -15.03 -7.34
N ALA A 300 -12.19 -14.28 -8.31
CA ALA A 300 -10.83 -14.50 -8.82
C ALA A 300 -9.76 -14.16 -7.77
N GLN A 301 -9.94 -13.08 -7.00
CA GLN A 301 -9.03 -12.74 -5.91
C GLN A 301 -9.19 -13.69 -4.72
N LEU A 302 -10.42 -14.11 -4.39
CA LEU A 302 -10.66 -15.15 -3.38
C LEU A 302 -9.93 -16.45 -3.71
N ALA A 303 -9.95 -16.89 -4.97
CA ALA A 303 -9.22 -18.09 -5.41
C ALA A 303 -7.70 -17.91 -5.26
N ARG A 304 -7.15 -16.74 -5.62
CA ARG A 304 -5.72 -16.43 -5.41
C ARG A 304 -5.36 -16.41 -3.92
N LEU A 305 -6.22 -15.82 -3.09
CA LEU A 305 -6.04 -15.78 -1.64
C LEU A 305 -6.08 -17.19 -1.03
N ASP A 306 -7.02 -18.03 -1.44
CA ASP A 306 -7.11 -19.42 -0.96
C ASP A 306 -5.84 -20.21 -1.30
N ALA A 307 -5.30 -20.02 -2.51
CA ALA A 307 -4.04 -20.64 -2.93
C ALA A 307 -2.83 -20.12 -2.14
N ALA A 308 -2.74 -18.80 -1.91
CA ALA A 308 -1.66 -18.20 -1.13
C ALA A 308 -1.69 -18.69 0.34
N LEU A 309 -2.89 -18.77 0.93
CA LEU A 309 -3.08 -19.27 2.29
C LEU A 309 -2.78 -20.78 2.41
N GLU A 310 -3.13 -21.58 1.40
CA GLU A 310 -2.76 -22.99 1.35
C GLU A 310 -1.24 -23.16 1.29
N ALA A 311 -0.59 -22.44 0.39
CA ALA A 311 0.86 -22.47 0.24
C ALA A 311 1.57 -22.01 1.53
N ALA A 312 1.03 -20.99 2.20
CA ALA A 312 1.53 -20.53 3.51
C ALA A 312 1.40 -21.62 4.59
N SER A 313 0.23 -22.28 4.65
CA SER A 313 -0.02 -23.37 5.59
C SER A 313 0.95 -24.54 5.39
N GLY A 314 1.24 -24.91 4.14
CA GLY A 314 2.18 -25.99 3.81
C GLY A 314 3.64 -25.70 4.20
N ARG A 315 4.02 -24.42 4.33
CA ARG A 315 5.38 -24.02 4.75
C ARG A 315 5.57 -24.03 6.28
N GLY A 316 4.48 -23.96 7.05
CA GLY A 316 4.51 -23.78 8.49
C GLY A 316 4.87 -22.35 8.92
N GLY A 317 4.62 -22.02 10.19
CA GLY A 317 4.80 -20.68 10.77
C GLY A 317 3.53 -19.82 10.71
N ALA A 318 3.65 -18.56 11.18
CA ALA A 318 2.56 -17.61 11.16
C ALA A 318 2.16 -17.21 9.73
N THR A 319 0.86 -17.03 9.54
CA THR A 319 0.33 -16.39 8.33
C THR A 319 -0.40 -15.12 8.75
N ILE A 320 0.07 -13.98 8.25
CA ILE A 320 -0.51 -12.67 8.49
C ILE A 320 -1.13 -12.18 7.19
N VAL A 321 -2.41 -11.84 7.26
CA VAL A 321 -3.14 -11.18 6.17
C VAL A 321 -3.27 -9.70 6.50
N PHE A 322 -3.24 -8.84 5.50
CA PHE A 322 -3.57 -7.43 5.69
C PHE A 322 -4.33 -6.88 4.49
N GLY A 323 -5.22 -5.94 4.76
CA GLY A 323 -6.07 -5.28 3.78
C GLY A 323 -6.69 -4.03 4.42
N HIS A 324 -7.70 -3.45 3.79
CA HIS A 324 -8.27 -2.20 4.28
C HIS A 324 -9.58 -2.41 5.05
N HIS A 325 -10.57 -3.09 4.47
CA HIS A 325 -11.89 -3.25 5.06
C HIS A 325 -11.98 -4.47 5.97
N ASN A 326 -12.54 -4.29 7.17
CA ASN A 326 -12.83 -5.38 8.10
C ASN A 326 -14.06 -6.20 7.63
N PRO A 327 -13.92 -7.51 7.34
CA PRO A 327 -15.00 -8.31 6.75
C PRO A 327 -16.13 -8.70 7.71
N THR A 328 -15.94 -8.55 9.04
CA THR A 328 -16.97 -8.94 10.02
C THR A 328 -18.14 -7.97 10.05
N ASN A 329 -17.93 -6.73 9.56
CA ASN A 329 -18.87 -5.62 9.63
C ASN A 329 -19.28 -5.20 11.05
N THR A 330 -18.58 -5.69 12.05
CA THR A 330 -18.80 -5.40 13.47
C THR A 330 -17.46 -5.12 14.11
N VAL A 331 -17.43 -4.22 15.09
CA VAL A 331 -16.27 -4.06 15.97
C VAL A 331 -16.75 -4.00 17.41
N VAL A 332 -15.86 -4.32 18.34
CA VAL A 332 -16.14 -4.26 19.79
C VAL A 332 -15.31 -3.14 20.39
N ASP A 333 -15.97 -2.15 21.01
CA ASP A 333 -15.32 -1.13 21.82
C ASP A 333 -15.65 -1.29 23.31
N LYS A 334 -15.27 -0.30 24.12
CA LYS A 334 -15.60 -0.24 25.56
C LYS A 334 -17.10 -0.22 25.87
N ASN A 335 -17.93 0.17 24.90
CA ASN A 335 -19.39 0.27 25.03
C ASN A 335 -20.09 -0.99 24.46
N GLY A 336 -19.35 -1.91 23.86
CA GLY A 336 -19.83 -3.18 23.33
C GLY A 336 -19.70 -3.29 21.82
N MET A 337 -20.36 -4.29 21.24
CA MET A 337 -20.31 -4.53 19.81
C MET A 337 -21.20 -3.54 19.06
N PHE A 338 -20.68 -2.93 17.99
CA PHE A 338 -21.47 -2.09 17.08
C PHE A 338 -21.15 -2.37 15.61
N THR A 339 -22.05 -1.92 14.75
CA THR A 339 -21.96 -2.15 13.30
C THR A 339 -21.21 -1.02 12.62
N ILE A 340 -20.19 -1.37 11.84
CA ILE A 340 -19.43 -0.43 11.01
C ILE A 340 -19.77 -0.57 9.52
N LYS A 341 -20.31 -1.73 9.09
CA LYS A 341 -20.69 -2.03 7.69
C LYS A 341 -19.71 -1.57 6.59
N PRO A 342 -18.38 -1.70 6.76
CA PRO A 342 -17.40 -1.31 5.75
C PRO A 342 -17.32 -2.26 4.55
N PHE A 343 -17.93 -3.45 4.58
CA PHE A 343 -17.76 -4.47 3.54
C PHE A 343 -19.11 -4.86 2.94
N SER A 344 -19.23 -4.83 1.60
CA SER A 344 -20.46 -5.24 0.90
C SER A 344 -20.65 -6.77 0.97
N GLU A 345 -21.79 -7.28 0.54
CA GLU A 345 -22.00 -8.74 0.50
C GLU A 345 -21.21 -9.43 -0.64
N THR A 346 -20.56 -8.68 -1.53
CA THR A 346 -19.77 -9.24 -2.63
C THR A 346 -18.47 -9.87 -2.10
N GLY A 347 -18.45 -11.19 -1.99
CA GLY A 347 -17.28 -11.99 -1.60
C GLY A 347 -16.99 -12.00 -0.10
N ARG A 348 -17.80 -11.33 0.73
CA ARG A 348 -17.59 -11.23 2.18
C ARG A 348 -17.74 -12.56 2.90
N ALA A 349 -18.82 -13.27 2.62
CA ALA A 349 -19.07 -14.57 3.25
C ALA A 349 -17.98 -15.59 2.89
N GLU A 350 -17.54 -15.58 1.64
CA GLU A 350 -16.45 -16.43 1.16
C GLU A 350 -15.12 -16.03 1.80
N PHE A 351 -14.84 -14.74 1.97
CA PHE A 351 -13.63 -14.29 2.65
C PHE A 351 -13.61 -14.73 4.12
N LEU A 352 -14.72 -14.54 4.85
CA LEU A 352 -14.88 -15.05 6.21
C LEU A 352 -14.72 -16.59 6.27
N GLY A 353 -15.28 -17.30 5.29
CA GLY A 353 -15.11 -18.74 5.13
C GLY A 353 -13.65 -19.16 4.91
N LEU A 354 -12.84 -18.34 4.21
CA LEU A 354 -11.40 -18.57 4.09
C LEU A 354 -10.68 -18.35 5.42
N LEU A 355 -11.06 -17.34 6.22
CA LEU A 355 -10.50 -17.15 7.56
C LEU A 355 -10.79 -18.37 8.47
N GLU A 356 -12.01 -18.91 8.43
CA GLU A 356 -12.38 -20.14 9.15
C GLU A 356 -11.59 -21.37 8.69
N LYS A 357 -11.48 -21.55 7.38
CA LYS A 357 -10.85 -22.70 6.74
C LYS A 357 -9.33 -22.69 6.92
N ARG A 358 -8.69 -21.55 6.68
CA ARG A 358 -7.23 -21.39 6.61
C ARG A 358 -6.61 -20.89 7.91
N ARG A 359 -7.41 -20.27 8.77
CA ARG A 359 -7.00 -19.81 10.11
C ARG A 359 -5.68 -19.05 10.10
N PRO A 360 -5.54 -17.99 9.28
CA PRO A 360 -4.39 -17.11 9.44
C PRO A 360 -4.38 -16.58 10.88
N GLU A 361 -3.19 -16.31 11.39
CA GLU A 361 -3.01 -15.88 12.77
C GLU A 361 -3.65 -14.51 13.01
N ALA A 362 -3.45 -13.60 12.06
CA ALA A 362 -4.02 -12.27 12.11
C ALA A 362 -4.44 -11.73 10.75
N LEU A 363 -5.45 -10.86 10.77
CA LEU A 363 -5.85 -9.96 9.71
C LEU A 363 -5.72 -8.52 10.22
N PHE A 364 -4.86 -7.72 9.59
CA PHE A 364 -4.77 -6.28 9.86
C PHE A 364 -5.65 -5.50 8.88
N CYS A 365 -6.39 -4.53 9.40
CA CYS A 365 -7.33 -3.68 8.66
C CYS A 365 -7.17 -2.19 9.00
N GLY A 366 -7.77 -1.33 8.18
CA GLY A 366 -7.91 0.12 8.37
C GLY A 366 -9.38 0.56 8.35
N HIS A 367 -9.66 1.64 7.62
CA HIS A 367 -10.99 2.12 7.19
C HIS A 367 -11.86 2.72 8.28
N VAL A 368 -11.87 2.12 9.48
CA VAL A 368 -12.76 2.53 10.58
C VAL A 368 -12.19 3.72 11.33
N HIS A 369 -10.89 4.02 11.17
CA HIS A 369 -10.17 5.08 11.87
C HIS A 369 -10.18 4.92 13.40
N GLY A 370 -10.17 3.68 13.88
CA GLY A 370 -10.21 3.36 15.30
C GLY A 370 -9.45 2.09 15.61
N VAL A 371 -9.05 1.95 16.87
CA VAL A 371 -8.32 0.79 17.38
C VAL A 371 -9.32 -0.25 17.84
N PHE A 372 -9.43 -1.34 17.09
CA PHE A 372 -10.33 -2.45 17.42
C PHE A 372 -9.58 -3.77 17.34
N GLU A 373 -9.86 -4.66 18.28
CA GLU A 373 -9.41 -6.04 18.26
C GLU A 373 -10.60 -6.96 18.45
N GLU A 374 -10.74 -7.91 17.54
CA GLU A 374 -11.76 -8.94 17.61
C GLU A 374 -11.18 -10.28 17.17
N THR A 375 -11.92 -11.36 17.42
CA THR A 375 -11.55 -12.70 16.97
C THR A 375 -12.68 -13.26 16.14
N TYR A 376 -12.39 -13.63 14.90
CA TYR A 376 -13.30 -14.38 14.04
C TYR A 376 -12.76 -15.79 13.84
N ALA A 377 -13.51 -16.80 14.30
CA ALA A 377 -13.05 -18.18 14.41
C ALA A 377 -11.71 -18.29 15.18
N ALA A 378 -10.59 -18.50 14.49
CA ALA A 378 -9.26 -18.58 15.08
C ALA A 378 -8.33 -17.43 14.65
N THR A 379 -8.84 -16.46 13.90
CA THR A 379 -8.07 -15.33 13.37
C THR A 379 -8.33 -14.08 14.21
N ARG A 380 -7.25 -13.45 14.66
CA ARG A 380 -7.30 -12.13 15.29
C ARG A 380 -7.47 -11.07 14.22
N ILE A 381 -8.48 -10.21 14.33
CA ILE A 381 -8.69 -9.10 13.40
C ILE A 381 -8.36 -7.81 14.17
N LEU A 382 -7.40 -7.07 13.63
CA LEU A 382 -6.80 -5.89 14.26
C LEU A 382 -7.01 -4.70 13.34
N THR A 383 -7.89 -3.78 13.72
CA THR A 383 -8.12 -2.54 12.98
C THR A 383 -7.19 -1.46 13.52
N ALA A 384 -6.34 -0.93 12.66
CA ALA A 384 -5.40 0.14 12.98
C ALA A 384 -6.13 1.48 13.12
N PRO A 385 -5.65 2.38 14.00
CA PRO A 385 -6.12 3.76 14.01
C PRO A 385 -5.72 4.45 12.70
N THR A 386 -6.31 5.62 12.46
CA THR A 386 -5.86 6.49 11.38
C THR A 386 -4.52 7.13 11.71
N ALA A 387 -3.64 7.20 10.71
CA ALA A 387 -2.34 7.86 10.80
C ALA A 387 -2.40 9.37 10.47
N GLY A 388 -3.44 9.82 9.77
CA GLY A 388 -3.47 11.21 9.30
C GLY A 388 -4.84 11.83 9.04
N SER A 389 -5.92 11.14 9.37
CA SER A 389 -7.30 11.57 9.19
C SER A 389 -8.06 11.68 10.52
N VAL A 390 -9.37 11.93 10.44
CA VAL A 390 -10.28 12.12 11.56
C VAL A 390 -10.51 10.76 12.22
N PRO A 391 -10.15 10.56 13.50
CA PRO A 391 -10.47 9.33 14.22
C PRO A 391 -11.98 9.05 14.24
N TYR A 392 -12.35 7.79 14.40
CA TYR A 392 -13.74 7.34 14.50
C TYR A 392 -14.55 8.19 15.50
N ASP A 393 -13.95 8.40 16.68
CA ASP A 393 -14.43 9.31 17.70
C ASP A 393 -13.26 9.86 18.53
N ASN A 394 -13.55 10.75 19.48
CA ASN A 394 -12.53 11.37 20.33
C ASN A 394 -11.85 10.40 21.32
N SER A 395 -12.30 9.14 21.41
CA SER A 395 -11.69 8.13 22.27
C SER A 395 -10.56 7.35 21.59
N HIS A 396 -10.46 7.43 20.27
CA HIS A 396 -9.39 6.83 19.49
C HIS A 396 -8.29 7.83 19.13
N PRO A 397 -7.00 7.42 19.19
CA PRO A 397 -5.90 8.28 18.81
C PRO A 397 -5.74 8.35 17.28
N ILE A 398 -5.03 9.38 16.83
CA ILE A 398 -4.28 9.32 15.57
C ILE A 398 -2.96 8.62 15.89
N GLY A 399 -2.60 7.59 15.13
CA GLY A 399 -1.32 6.94 15.31
C GLY A 399 -1.17 5.62 14.56
N ILE A 400 -0.35 4.73 15.14
CA ILE A 400 0.14 3.52 14.48
C ILE A 400 0.11 2.32 15.43
N LEU A 401 0.29 1.12 14.89
CA LEU A 401 0.54 -0.08 15.70
C LEU A 401 2.00 -0.52 15.57
N ILE A 402 2.57 -0.99 16.68
CA ILE A 402 3.82 -1.75 16.70
C ILE A 402 3.51 -3.15 17.19
N VAL A 403 3.82 -4.14 16.35
CA VAL A 403 3.52 -5.54 16.61
C VAL A 403 4.81 -6.28 16.95
N THR A 404 4.81 -7.00 18.07
CA THR A 404 5.95 -7.83 18.48
C THR A 404 5.64 -9.30 18.23
N VAL A 405 6.49 -9.94 17.43
CA VAL A 405 6.46 -11.38 17.15
C VAL A 405 7.51 -12.06 18.01
N LYS A 406 7.12 -13.13 18.70
CA LYS A 406 8.01 -14.03 19.46
C LYS A 406 7.72 -15.45 19.06
N ASP A 407 8.77 -16.26 18.88
CA ASP A 407 8.63 -17.66 18.49
C ASP A 407 7.74 -17.87 17.24
N ALA A 408 7.83 -16.94 16.28
CA ALA A 408 6.99 -16.88 15.08
C ALA A 408 5.48 -16.73 15.34
N GLN A 409 5.08 -16.12 16.45
CA GLN A 409 3.69 -15.76 16.77
C GLN A 409 3.60 -14.31 17.29
N ILE A 410 2.49 -13.63 17.03
CA ILE A 410 2.18 -12.30 17.54
C ILE A 410 1.98 -12.37 19.05
N SER A 411 2.92 -11.81 19.79
CA SER A 411 2.95 -11.79 21.25
C SER A 411 2.37 -10.52 21.87
N ASN A 412 2.45 -9.39 21.16
CA ASN A 412 1.96 -8.09 21.64
C ASN A 412 1.60 -7.19 20.45
N VAL A 413 0.58 -6.35 20.64
CA VAL A 413 0.22 -5.25 19.75
C VAL A 413 0.14 -3.99 20.59
N GLU A 414 0.99 -3.02 20.30
CA GLU A 414 1.04 -1.73 20.99
C GLU A 414 0.49 -0.64 20.07
N THR A 415 -0.44 0.17 20.57
CA THR A 415 -0.87 1.39 19.90
C THR A 415 0.02 2.56 20.33
N VAL A 416 0.65 3.22 19.37
CA VAL A 416 1.43 4.43 19.62
C VAL A 416 0.65 5.65 19.15
N GLU A 417 0.31 6.52 20.10
CA GLU A 417 -0.41 7.77 19.85
C GLU A 417 0.54 8.86 19.33
N ILE A 418 0.15 9.49 18.22
CA ILE A 418 0.84 10.63 17.61
C ILE A 418 0.15 11.93 18.00
N ALA A 419 -1.18 11.93 17.95
CA ALA A 419 -2.06 13.02 18.33
C ALA A 419 -3.42 12.50 18.79
N ARG A 420 -4.19 13.36 19.44
CA ARG A 420 -5.54 13.05 19.92
C ARG A 420 -6.47 14.24 19.72
N VAL A 421 -7.67 13.97 19.23
CA VAL A 421 -8.75 14.97 19.11
C VAL A 421 -9.30 15.26 20.51
N LYS A 422 -9.45 16.54 20.84
CA LYS A 422 -9.95 16.99 22.14
C LYS A 422 -11.46 16.88 22.26
#